data_AF-A0A9D8Y1C1-F1
#
_entry.id   AF-A0A9D8Y1C1-F1
#
_cell.length_a   1.000
_cell.length_b   1.000
_cell.length_c   1.000
_cell.angle_alpha   90.00
_cell.angle_beta   90.00
_cell.angle_gamma   90.00
#
_symmetry.space_group_name_H-M   'P 1'
#
loop_
_entity.id
_entity.type
_entity.pdbx_description
1 polymer ?
#
loop_
_entity_poly.entity_id
_entity_poly.type
_entity_poly.pdbx_seq_one_letter_code
_entity_poly.pdbx_strand_id
1 'polypeptide(L)'
;MLDQLTAWAGEMLPRYPGWFTFDFGRYLIGAGSVYLIVNVLLARKLKNRKIRSKTPGFRQIRREFKSSAFAAATFSASGFLIDLGIRSGVMTIYGAEGGYGTAYFIGSLLLMILAQDAYFYWTHRLLHLPQAFRRGHSEHHKSINPTPWTAYSFNIPEAAIHAAFVPLFLLFLPMHGFAIFLFLTHMIIRNAVGHSGYELFPRWWALHPILGHITMVTHHDIHHSSGNSNFGLYFTWWDRLMGTEHPEYLSKATGNPAAARKSMGARATAATFAAAVGLVAATFIANPAGAQDDDIKGLWLANDGKTVVEVANCSEKSRRICGTVVFQDGSNNGEAVGKELLSKFKGAKVQGQKRWEQGKVAKLEGGKAKKGNLVLTDAGDLKVTTCARGRCSNQTWSRPSAAMAQKAAASIGGGRR
;
A
#
# COMPACT_ATOMS: atom_id res chain seq x y z
N MET A 1 -12.27 15.47 -22.50
CA MET A 1 -11.32 14.41 -22.08
C MET A 1 -9.88 14.81 -22.36
N LEU A 2 -9.50 15.14 -23.61
CA LEU A 2 -8.14 15.57 -23.94
C LEU A 2 -7.71 16.83 -23.16
N ASP A 3 -8.58 17.85 -23.09
CA ASP A 3 -8.31 19.11 -22.38
C ASP A 3 -8.13 18.93 -20.87
N GLN A 4 -8.82 17.94 -20.29
CA GLN A 4 -8.69 17.61 -18.88
C GLN A 4 -7.38 16.88 -18.60
N LEU A 5 -6.97 15.98 -19.50
CA LEU A 5 -5.69 15.29 -19.42
C LEU A 5 -4.51 16.25 -19.60
N THR A 6 -4.61 17.23 -20.50
CA THR A 6 -3.56 18.24 -20.69
C THR A 6 -3.48 19.20 -19.50
N ALA A 7 -4.62 19.62 -18.93
CA ALA A 7 -4.64 20.41 -17.70
C ALA A 7 -3.99 19.65 -16.52
N TRP A 8 -4.36 18.39 -16.33
CA TRP A 8 -3.75 17.54 -15.30
C TRP A 8 -2.27 17.31 -15.52
N ALA A 9 -1.83 17.10 -16.77
CA ALA A 9 -0.41 17.00 -17.08
C ALA A 9 0.36 18.28 -16.73
N GLY A 10 -0.23 19.45 -16.99
CA GLY A 10 0.33 20.76 -16.61
C GLY A 10 0.50 20.92 -15.10
N GLU A 11 -0.43 20.40 -14.29
CA GLU A 11 -0.34 20.42 -12.83
C GLU A 11 0.64 19.37 -12.26
N MET A 12 0.80 18.23 -12.93
CA MET A 12 1.63 17.12 -12.46
C MET A 12 3.11 17.28 -12.82
N LEU A 13 3.42 17.86 -13.98
CA LEU A 13 4.80 18.00 -14.44
C LEU A 13 5.70 18.74 -13.42
N PRO A 14 5.25 19.83 -12.77
CA PRO A 14 6.01 20.50 -11.70
C PRO A 14 6.21 19.65 -10.44
N ARG A 15 5.44 18.57 -10.23
CA ARG A 15 5.58 17.66 -9.07
C ARG A 15 6.65 16.60 -9.27
N TYR A 16 7.03 16.31 -10.52
CA TYR A 16 8.00 15.27 -10.86
C TYR A 16 9.35 15.42 -10.12
N PRO A 17 9.96 16.63 -9.98
CA PRO A 17 11.17 16.79 -9.19
C PRO A 17 11.02 16.35 -7.72
N GLY A 18 9.82 16.51 -7.14
CA GLY A 18 9.51 16.03 -5.80
C GLY A 18 9.48 14.50 -5.72
N TRP A 19 8.82 13.85 -6.69
CA TRP A 19 8.81 12.38 -6.79
C TRP A 19 10.22 11.81 -7.01
N PHE A 20 11.01 12.43 -7.88
CA PHE A 20 12.40 12.05 -8.10
C PHE A 20 13.25 12.22 -6.84
N THR A 21 13.11 13.34 -6.14
CA THR A 21 13.84 13.57 -4.89
C THR A 21 13.47 12.51 -3.85
N PHE A 22 12.18 12.16 -3.75
CA PHE A 22 11.71 11.10 -2.86
C PHE A 22 12.28 9.72 -3.23
N ASP A 23 12.16 9.30 -4.49
CA ASP A 23 12.60 7.98 -4.94
C ASP A 23 14.12 7.83 -4.93
N PHE A 24 14.83 8.82 -5.46
CA PHE A 24 16.29 8.82 -5.48
C PHE A 24 16.87 9.01 -4.08
N GLY A 25 16.27 9.89 -3.26
CA GLY A 25 16.65 10.05 -1.85
C GLY A 25 16.48 8.76 -1.05
N ARG A 26 15.34 8.07 -1.21
CA ARG A 26 15.10 6.75 -0.61
C ARG A 26 16.12 5.72 -1.07
N TYR A 27 16.47 5.71 -2.35
CA TYR A 27 17.54 4.84 -2.87
C TYR A 27 18.88 5.14 -2.20
N LEU A 28 19.31 6.41 -2.15
CA LEU A 28 20.57 6.83 -1.53
C LEU A 28 20.62 6.45 -0.06
N ILE A 29 19.53 6.68 0.68
CA ILE A 29 19.42 6.32 2.10
C ILE A 29 19.45 4.80 2.24
N GLY A 30 18.61 4.06 1.52
CA GLY A 30 18.51 2.60 1.65
C GLY A 30 19.79 1.88 1.24
N ALA A 31 20.22 2.03 -0.02
CA ALA A 31 21.42 1.41 -0.54
C ALA A 31 22.69 1.91 0.15
N GLY A 32 22.78 3.23 0.40
CA GLY A 32 23.92 3.84 1.08
C GLY A 32 24.04 3.39 2.54
N SER A 33 22.93 3.24 3.27
CA SER A 33 22.96 2.73 4.65
C SER A 33 23.41 1.27 4.68
N VAL A 34 22.91 0.41 3.78
CA VAL A 34 23.37 -0.98 3.70
C VAL A 34 24.85 -1.03 3.33
N TYR A 35 25.30 -0.22 2.36
CA TYR A 35 26.72 -0.15 1.97
C TYR A 35 27.60 0.29 3.15
N LEU A 36 27.22 1.37 3.84
CA LEU A 36 27.97 1.89 4.98
C LEU A 36 28.03 0.84 6.09
N ILE A 37 26.90 0.25 6.48
CA ILE A 37 26.84 -0.70 7.59
C ILE A 37 27.58 -1.99 7.23
N VAL A 38 27.28 -2.61 6.09
CA VAL A 38 27.78 -3.95 5.73
C VAL A 38 29.16 -3.88 5.10
N ASN A 39 29.33 -3.06 4.06
CA ASN A 39 30.53 -3.04 3.22
C ASN A 39 31.64 -2.14 3.77
N VAL A 40 31.35 -1.27 4.76
CA VAL A 40 32.36 -0.42 5.42
C VAL A 40 32.53 -0.78 6.89
N LEU A 41 31.50 -0.58 7.73
CA LEU A 41 31.60 -0.71 9.18
C LEU A 41 31.77 -2.17 9.63
N LEU A 42 31.02 -3.11 9.04
CA LEU A 42 31.04 -4.53 9.42
C LEU A 42 31.94 -5.40 8.54
N ALA A 43 32.51 -4.87 7.46
CA ALA A 43 33.25 -5.66 6.46
C ALA A 43 34.37 -6.51 7.07
N ARG A 44 35.13 -5.96 8.04
CA ARG A 44 36.19 -6.71 8.75
C ARG A 44 35.64 -7.87 9.57
N LYS A 45 34.51 -7.65 10.27
CA LYS A 45 33.84 -8.70 11.08
C LYS A 45 33.19 -9.76 10.18
N LEU A 46 32.70 -9.36 9.02
CA LEU A 46 32.03 -10.21 8.04
C LEU A 46 32.97 -10.85 7.01
N LYS A 47 34.31 -10.73 7.17
CA LYS A 47 35.29 -11.23 6.17
C LYS A 47 35.08 -12.70 5.79
N ASN A 48 34.75 -13.56 6.76
CA ASN A 48 34.51 -14.99 6.56
C ASN A 48 33.10 -15.31 6.00
N ARG A 49 32.28 -14.28 5.84
CA ARG A 49 30.91 -14.34 5.31
C ARG A 49 30.81 -13.71 3.92
N LYS A 50 31.92 -13.20 3.38
CA LYS A 50 31.97 -12.63 2.04
C LYS A 50 31.77 -13.75 1.02
N ILE A 51 30.80 -13.59 0.12
CA ILE A 51 30.41 -14.65 -0.81
C ILE A 51 31.45 -14.79 -1.93
N ARG A 52 31.96 -13.65 -2.44
CA ARG A 52 32.98 -13.61 -3.49
C ARG A 52 34.28 -13.00 -3.00
N SER A 53 35.40 -13.58 -3.41
CA SER A 53 36.74 -13.12 -2.98
C SER A 53 37.06 -11.72 -3.52
N LYS A 54 36.81 -11.48 -4.82
CA LYS A 54 37.06 -10.18 -5.47
C LYS A 54 36.13 -9.11 -4.89
N THR A 55 36.62 -7.88 -4.76
CA THR A 55 35.79 -6.70 -4.48
C THR A 55 35.44 -5.98 -5.78
N PRO A 56 34.21 -5.46 -5.93
CA PRO A 56 33.85 -4.65 -7.08
C PRO A 56 34.71 -3.39 -7.20
N GLY A 57 35.18 -3.10 -8.41
CA GLY A 57 35.99 -1.90 -8.67
C GLY A 57 35.14 -0.64 -8.81
N PHE A 58 35.76 0.53 -8.66
CA PHE A 58 35.10 1.84 -8.76
C PHE A 58 34.32 2.04 -10.09
N ARG A 59 34.84 1.51 -11.21
CA ARG A 59 34.15 1.57 -12.52
C ARG A 59 32.78 0.90 -12.50
N GLN A 60 32.64 -0.25 -11.81
CA GLN A 60 31.37 -0.95 -11.67
C GLN A 60 30.42 -0.14 -10.78
N ILE A 61 30.87 0.31 -9.62
CA ILE A 61 30.05 1.10 -8.68
C ILE A 61 29.53 2.38 -9.37
N ARG A 62 30.36 3.07 -10.14
CA ARG A 62 29.94 4.25 -10.91
C ARG A 62 28.86 3.92 -11.95
N ARG A 63 28.95 2.77 -12.62
CA ARG A 63 27.92 2.30 -13.56
C ARG A 63 26.61 2.00 -12.83
N GLU A 64 26.69 1.20 -11.75
CA GLU A 64 25.53 0.85 -10.92
C GLU A 64 24.79 2.08 -10.41
N PHE A 65 25.54 3.08 -9.93
CA PHE A 65 24.99 4.33 -9.46
C PHE A 65 24.28 5.12 -10.57
N LYS A 66 24.92 5.23 -11.75
CA LYS A 66 24.31 5.91 -12.91
C LYS A 66 23.03 5.22 -13.36
N SER A 67 23.05 3.89 -13.54
CA SER A 67 21.88 3.10 -13.92
C SER A 67 20.76 3.23 -12.88
N SER A 68 21.11 3.25 -11.59
CA SER A 68 20.16 3.46 -10.49
C SER A 68 19.52 4.86 -10.49
N ALA A 69 20.26 5.91 -10.85
CA ALA A 69 19.69 7.24 -11.01
C ALA A 69 18.67 7.28 -12.17
N PHE A 70 18.96 6.63 -13.30
CA PHE A 70 18.01 6.50 -14.41
C PHE A 70 16.77 5.66 -14.05
N ALA A 71 16.96 4.57 -13.31
CA ALA A 71 15.86 3.75 -12.82
C ALA A 71 14.97 4.55 -11.84
N ALA A 72 15.56 5.33 -10.93
CA ALA A 72 14.81 6.21 -10.03
C ALA A 72 13.97 7.25 -10.79
N ALA A 73 14.50 7.82 -11.88
CA ALA A 73 13.72 8.70 -12.76
C ALA A 73 12.53 7.98 -13.40
N THR A 74 12.67 6.70 -13.77
CA THR A 74 11.58 5.88 -14.30
C THR A 74 10.56 5.53 -13.21
N PHE A 75 11.00 5.18 -12.00
CA PHE A 75 10.12 4.96 -10.84
C PHE A 75 9.29 6.21 -10.53
N SER A 76 9.91 7.39 -10.63
CA SER A 76 9.23 8.67 -10.38
C SER A 76 8.08 8.94 -11.34
N ALA A 77 8.14 8.37 -12.56
CA ALA A 77 7.05 8.47 -13.53
C ALA A 77 5.80 7.67 -13.09
N SER A 78 5.94 6.66 -12.23
CA SER A 78 4.77 5.98 -11.64
C SER A 78 3.95 6.91 -10.74
N GLY A 79 4.57 7.96 -10.18
CA GLY A 79 3.88 9.00 -9.43
C GLY A 79 2.80 9.71 -10.27
N PHE A 80 3.03 9.87 -11.57
CA PHE A 80 2.02 10.40 -12.50
C PHE A 80 0.81 9.47 -12.61
N LEU A 81 1.04 8.16 -12.79
CA LEU A 81 -0.04 7.16 -12.87
C LEU A 81 -0.86 7.10 -11.58
N ILE A 82 -0.20 7.24 -10.44
CA ILE A 82 -0.84 7.27 -9.12
C ILE A 82 -1.65 8.55 -8.94
N ASP A 83 -1.09 9.73 -9.23
CA ASP A 83 -1.81 11.01 -9.11
C ASP A 83 -3.01 11.07 -10.06
N LEU A 84 -2.85 10.58 -11.30
CA LEU A 84 -3.93 10.41 -12.26
C LEU A 84 -5.02 9.46 -11.74
N GLY A 85 -4.62 8.31 -11.18
CA GLY A 85 -5.52 7.32 -10.59
C GLY A 85 -6.32 7.88 -9.41
N ILE A 86 -5.70 8.70 -8.57
CA ILE A 86 -6.35 9.35 -7.42
C ILE A 86 -7.34 10.42 -7.92
N ARG A 87 -6.93 11.28 -8.85
CA ARG A 87 -7.78 12.36 -9.39
C ARG A 87 -8.97 11.85 -10.18
N SER A 88 -8.82 10.71 -10.85
CA SER A 88 -9.93 10.03 -11.53
C SER A 88 -10.82 9.23 -10.59
N GLY A 89 -10.43 9.04 -9.32
CA GLY A 89 -11.19 8.30 -8.32
C GLY A 89 -11.06 6.78 -8.41
N VAL A 90 -10.16 6.24 -9.25
CA VAL A 90 -9.96 4.79 -9.42
C VAL A 90 -8.91 4.21 -8.46
N MET A 91 -8.08 5.06 -7.85
CA MET A 91 -7.12 4.68 -6.81
C MET A 91 -7.39 5.47 -5.53
N THR A 92 -7.13 4.85 -4.37
CA THR A 92 -7.28 5.52 -3.08
C THR A 92 -6.01 5.37 -2.25
N ILE A 93 -5.40 6.51 -1.90
CA ILE A 93 -4.38 6.58 -0.85
C ILE A 93 -4.97 7.39 0.31
N TYR A 94 -5.17 6.74 1.45
CA TYR A 94 -5.74 7.39 2.62
C TYR A 94 -4.67 7.78 3.65
N GLY A 95 -4.94 8.84 4.40
CA GLY A 95 -4.06 9.33 5.47
C GLY A 95 -4.43 8.76 6.84
N ALA A 96 -3.85 9.33 7.90
CA ALA A 96 -4.10 8.90 9.29
C ALA A 96 -5.59 8.94 9.67
N GLU A 97 -6.37 9.81 9.02
CA GLU A 97 -7.81 9.97 9.27
C GLU A 97 -8.68 8.97 8.48
N GLY A 98 -8.07 8.10 7.66
CA GLY A 98 -8.76 7.26 6.68
C GLY A 98 -9.34 5.93 7.16
N GLY A 99 -9.48 5.70 8.47
CA GLY A 99 -10.56 4.86 9.02
C GLY A 99 -10.66 3.36 8.70
N TYR A 100 -9.71 2.72 8.00
CA TYR A 100 -9.78 1.26 7.75
C TYR A 100 -9.31 0.38 8.94
N GLY A 101 -8.79 1.01 10.00
CA GLY A 101 -8.34 0.32 11.22
C GLY A 101 -6.97 -0.35 11.10
N THR A 102 -6.40 -0.73 12.26
CA THR A 102 -5.05 -1.29 12.35
C THR A 102 -4.93 -2.67 11.69
N ALA A 103 -5.97 -3.51 11.77
CA ALA A 103 -5.97 -4.83 11.16
C ALA A 103 -5.83 -4.74 9.63
N TYR A 104 -6.63 -3.88 8.99
CA TYR A 104 -6.51 -3.62 7.55
C TYR A 104 -5.16 -2.99 7.20
N PHE A 105 -4.64 -2.04 8.00
CA PHE A 105 -3.32 -1.45 7.77
C PHE A 105 -2.23 -2.52 7.72
N ILE A 106 -2.18 -3.41 8.72
CA ILE A 106 -1.19 -4.51 8.78
C ILE A 106 -1.43 -5.50 7.65
N GLY A 107 -2.69 -5.90 7.44
CA GLY A 107 -3.09 -6.84 6.41
C GLY A 107 -2.74 -6.42 5.00
N SER A 108 -3.09 -5.18 4.65
CA SER A 108 -2.80 -4.59 3.35
C SER A 108 -1.30 -4.39 3.10
N LEU A 109 -0.52 -4.02 4.13
CA LEU A 109 0.94 -3.98 4.04
C LEU A 109 1.53 -5.38 3.75
N LEU A 110 1.12 -6.39 4.51
CA LEU A 110 1.59 -7.77 4.30
C LEU A 110 1.17 -8.31 2.94
N LEU A 111 -0.07 -8.03 2.51
CA LEU A 111 -0.56 -8.41 1.20
C LEU A 111 0.25 -7.76 0.08
N MET A 112 0.58 -6.47 0.22
CA MET A 112 1.39 -5.76 -0.77
C MET A 112 2.80 -6.38 -0.88
N ILE A 113 3.40 -6.80 0.24
CA ILE A 113 4.70 -7.50 0.24
C ILE A 113 4.59 -8.86 -0.46
N LEU A 114 3.57 -9.68 -0.14
CA LEU A 114 3.37 -10.99 -0.77
C LEU A 114 3.04 -10.86 -2.27
N ALA A 115 2.20 -9.90 -2.63
CA ALA A 115 1.84 -9.62 -4.01
C ALA A 115 3.05 -9.14 -4.81
N GLN A 116 3.92 -8.32 -4.22
CA GLN A 116 5.15 -7.89 -4.88
C GLN A 116 6.11 -9.06 -5.07
N ASP A 117 6.26 -9.94 -4.10
CA ASP A 117 7.12 -11.13 -4.22
C ASP A 117 6.66 -12.01 -5.39
N ALA A 118 5.35 -12.25 -5.50
CA ALA A 118 4.77 -12.97 -6.63
C ALA A 118 4.98 -12.24 -7.97
N TYR A 119 4.65 -10.95 -8.02
CA TYR A 119 4.84 -10.11 -9.20
C TYR A 119 6.30 -10.13 -9.67
N PHE A 120 7.24 -9.95 -8.75
CA PHE A 120 8.66 -9.96 -9.03
C PHE A 120 9.10 -11.33 -9.56
N TYR A 121 8.76 -12.43 -8.88
CA TYR A 121 9.17 -13.77 -9.33
C TYR A 121 8.79 -14.03 -10.79
N TRP A 122 7.54 -13.76 -11.18
CA TRP A 122 7.06 -14.02 -12.53
C TRP A 122 7.67 -13.06 -13.55
N THR A 123 7.71 -11.76 -13.25
CA THR A 123 8.30 -10.77 -14.17
C THR A 123 9.80 -10.95 -14.32
N HIS A 124 10.50 -11.30 -13.25
CA HIS A 124 11.93 -11.61 -13.26
C HIS A 124 12.21 -12.85 -14.10
N ARG A 125 11.44 -13.93 -13.95
CA ARG A 125 11.57 -15.12 -14.81
C ARG A 125 11.31 -14.81 -16.28
N LEU A 126 10.32 -13.96 -16.59
CA LEU A 126 10.07 -13.50 -17.96
C LEU A 126 11.22 -12.64 -18.51
N LEU A 127 11.81 -11.79 -17.67
CA LEU A 127 12.98 -10.97 -18.00
C LEU A 127 14.22 -11.81 -18.33
N HIS A 128 14.28 -13.08 -17.92
CA HIS A 128 15.34 -14.02 -18.29
C HIS A 128 15.11 -14.77 -19.61
N LEU A 129 13.99 -14.53 -20.30
CA LEU A 129 13.82 -15.02 -21.67
C LEU A 129 14.81 -14.29 -22.61
N PRO A 130 15.39 -14.95 -23.64
CA PRO A 130 16.54 -14.41 -24.39
C PRO A 130 16.37 -13.00 -24.99
N GLN A 131 15.15 -12.65 -25.42
CA GLN A 131 14.87 -11.30 -25.95
C GLN A 131 14.66 -10.27 -24.83
N ALA A 132 13.90 -10.64 -23.80
CA ALA A 132 13.66 -9.78 -22.65
C ALA A 132 14.94 -9.52 -21.86
N PHE A 133 15.83 -10.51 -21.73
CA PHE A 133 17.11 -10.38 -21.05
C PHE A 133 18.01 -9.36 -21.74
N ARG A 134 18.18 -9.50 -23.07
CA ARG A 134 19.03 -8.58 -23.85
C ARG A 134 18.52 -7.13 -23.77
N ARG A 135 17.20 -6.93 -23.82
CA ARG A 135 16.57 -5.60 -23.85
C ARG A 135 16.37 -4.97 -22.47
N GLY A 136 16.12 -5.78 -21.45
CA GLY A 136 15.65 -5.35 -20.13
C GLY A 136 16.63 -5.68 -19.01
N HIS A 137 17.10 -6.92 -18.92
CA HIS A 137 17.72 -7.39 -17.67
C HIS A 137 19.26 -7.49 -17.69
N SER A 138 19.87 -7.40 -18.88
CA SER A 138 21.32 -7.55 -19.04
C SER A 138 22.12 -6.48 -18.29
N GLU A 139 21.61 -5.25 -18.16
CA GLU A 139 22.28 -4.17 -17.42
C GLU A 139 22.44 -4.50 -15.92
N HIS A 140 21.40 -5.11 -15.34
CA HIS A 140 21.42 -5.59 -13.97
C HIS A 140 22.47 -6.69 -13.78
N HIS A 141 22.50 -7.67 -14.69
CA HIS A 141 23.41 -8.82 -14.65
C HIS A 141 24.87 -8.51 -15.02
N LYS A 142 25.17 -7.33 -15.57
CA LYS A 142 26.58 -6.87 -15.70
C LYS A 142 27.27 -6.74 -14.33
N SER A 143 26.50 -6.69 -13.24
CA SER A 143 26.98 -6.61 -11.85
C SER A 143 27.19 -7.99 -11.24
N ILE A 144 28.01 -8.83 -11.87
CA ILE A 144 28.27 -10.24 -11.50
C ILE A 144 28.70 -10.40 -10.03
N ASN A 145 29.37 -9.39 -9.47
CA ASN A 145 29.68 -9.29 -8.05
C ASN A 145 29.00 -8.02 -7.53
N PRO A 146 27.73 -8.10 -7.13
CA PRO A 146 26.94 -6.92 -6.88
C PRO A 146 27.38 -6.17 -5.62
N THR A 147 26.99 -4.91 -5.54
CA THR A 147 27.06 -4.10 -4.33
C THR A 147 25.66 -3.62 -3.96
N PRO A 148 25.41 -3.10 -2.75
CA PRO A 148 24.12 -2.47 -2.41
C PRO A 148 23.65 -1.43 -3.45
N TRP A 149 24.56 -0.77 -4.17
CA TRP A 149 24.25 0.16 -5.26
C TRP A 149 23.68 -0.52 -6.51
N THR A 150 23.84 -1.84 -6.66
CA THR A 150 23.21 -2.63 -7.72
C THR A 150 21.68 -2.70 -7.56
N ALA A 151 21.13 -2.41 -6.37
CA ALA A 151 19.71 -2.60 -6.07
C ALA A 151 18.78 -1.99 -7.14
N TYR A 152 19.08 -0.80 -7.64
CA TYR A 152 18.29 -0.14 -8.69
C TYR A 152 19.02 -0.09 -10.04
N SER A 153 20.11 -0.82 -10.24
CA SER A 153 20.93 -0.78 -11.45
C SER A 153 20.24 -1.50 -12.63
N PHE A 154 19.07 -1.00 -13.00
CA PHE A 154 18.21 -1.47 -14.07
C PHE A 154 18.32 -0.56 -15.28
N ASN A 155 17.91 -1.06 -16.43
CA ASN A 155 17.60 -0.19 -17.56
C ASN A 155 16.11 0.22 -17.54
N ILE A 156 15.69 1.06 -18.50
CA ILE A 156 14.34 1.63 -18.53
C ILE A 156 13.24 0.54 -18.59
N PRO A 157 13.27 -0.46 -19.51
CA PRO A 157 12.26 -1.50 -19.53
C PRO A 157 12.09 -2.26 -18.21
N GLU A 158 13.20 -2.67 -17.59
CA GLU A 158 13.17 -3.37 -16.29
C GLU A 158 12.66 -2.46 -15.17
N ALA A 159 13.14 -1.21 -15.12
CA ALA A 159 12.64 -0.22 -14.17
C ALA A 159 11.14 0.04 -14.35
N ALA A 160 10.63 0.13 -15.59
CA ALA A 160 9.22 0.35 -15.86
C ALA A 160 8.34 -0.82 -15.39
N ILE A 161 8.79 -2.05 -15.60
CA ILE A 161 8.11 -3.25 -15.09
C ILE A 161 8.02 -3.18 -13.56
N HIS A 162 9.14 -2.94 -12.87
CA HIS A 162 9.11 -2.83 -11.41
C HIS A 162 8.32 -1.60 -10.90
N ALA A 163 8.33 -0.48 -11.64
CA ALA A 163 7.55 0.72 -11.33
C ALA A 163 6.05 0.48 -11.38
N ALA A 164 5.59 -0.39 -12.28
CA ALA A 164 4.17 -0.64 -12.52
C ALA A 164 3.48 -1.33 -11.34
N PHE A 165 4.22 -2.02 -10.47
CA PHE A 165 3.62 -2.79 -9.38
C PHE A 165 2.74 -1.94 -8.44
N VAL A 166 3.25 -0.81 -7.94
CA VAL A 166 2.52 0.03 -6.99
C VAL A 166 1.20 0.58 -7.56
N PRO A 167 1.17 1.25 -8.72
CA PRO A 167 -0.09 1.72 -9.31
C PRO A 167 -1.03 0.55 -9.63
N LEU A 168 -0.54 -0.58 -10.13
CA LEU A 168 -1.40 -1.75 -10.38
C LEU A 168 -2.04 -2.26 -9.08
N PHE A 169 -1.28 -2.34 -7.98
CA PHE A 169 -1.82 -2.78 -6.69
C PHE A 169 -2.88 -1.82 -6.14
N LEU A 170 -2.67 -0.50 -6.31
CA LEU A 170 -3.59 0.56 -5.86
C LEU A 170 -4.93 0.58 -6.61
N LEU A 171 -5.03 -0.08 -7.77
CA LEU A 171 -6.32 -0.28 -8.46
C LEU A 171 -7.24 -1.26 -7.72
N PHE A 172 -6.67 -2.16 -6.91
CA PHE A 172 -7.44 -3.21 -6.24
C PHE A 172 -7.74 -2.88 -4.78
N LEU A 173 -6.84 -2.18 -4.10
CA LEU A 173 -6.94 -1.95 -2.66
C LEU A 173 -6.57 -0.51 -2.29
N PRO A 174 -7.43 0.19 -1.50
CA PRO A 174 -7.06 1.40 -0.81
C PRO A 174 -5.86 1.15 0.11
N MET A 175 -4.86 2.02 0.06
CA MET A 175 -3.65 1.89 0.88
C MET A 175 -3.41 3.12 1.74
N HIS A 176 -2.97 2.89 2.98
CA HIS A 176 -2.53 3.99 3.83
C HIS A 176 -1.20 4.54 3.30
N GLY A 177 -1.03 5.86 3.20
CA GLY A 177 0.21 6.47 2.70
C GLY A 177 1.47 5.99 3.45
N PHE A 178 1.38 5.87 4.78
CA PHE A 178 2.47 5.30 5.59
C PHE A 178 2.72 3.80 5.33
N ALA A 179 1.70 3.00 5.01
CA ALA A 179 1.90 1.58 4.65
C ALA A 179 2.68 1.48 3.33
N ILE A 180 2.35 2.32 2.33
CA ILE A 180 3.11 2.42 1.08
C ILE A 180 4.56 2.82 1.38
N PHE A 181 4.79 3.81 2.25
CA PHE A 181 6.14 4.20 2.66
C PHE A 181 6.93 3.06 3.32
N LEU A 182 6.31 2.32 4.25
CA LEU A 182 6.92 1.14 4.89
C LEU A 182 7.25 0.05 3.86
N PHE A 183 6.33 -0.23 2.95
CA PHE A 183 6.55 -1.16 1.85
C PHE A 183 7.72 -0.74 0.95
N LEU A 184 7.75 0.52 0.53
CA LEU A 184 8.80 1.08 -0.30
C LEU A 184 10.17 1.04 0.42
N THR A 185 10.18 1.24 1.74
CA THR A 185 11.37 1.13 2.58
C THR A 185 11.85 -0.33 2.69
N HIS A 186 10.92 -1.25 2.97
CA HIS A 186 11.18 -2.69 2.97
C HIS A 186 11.79 -3.15 1.64
N MET A 187 11.21 -2.70 0.51
CA MET A 187 11.67 -3.04 -0.83
C MET A 187 13.12 -2.63 -1.09
N ILE A 188 13.49 -1.37 -0.83
CA ILE A 188 14.86 -0.91 -1.07
C ILE A 188 15.86 -1.60 -0.13
N ILE A 189 15.51 -1.80 1.14
CA ILE A 189 16.40 -2.43 2.12
C ILE A 189 16.65 -3.90 1.74
N ARG A 190 15.58 -4.67 1.47
CA ARG A 190 15.70 -6.08 1.09
C ARG A 190 16.51 -6.25 -0.20
N ASN A 191 16.25 -5.40 -1.19
CA ASN A 191 16.97 -5.43 -2.45
C ASN A 191 18.47 -5.08 -2.26
N ALA A 192 18.78 -4.03 -1.50
CA ALA A 192 20.17 -3.66 -1.19
C ALA A 192 20.90 -4.74 -0.37
N VAL A 193 20.23 -5.38 0.60
CA VAL A 193 20.79 -6.51 1.36
C VAL A 193 21.12 -7.70 0.46
N GLY A 194 20.21 -8.05 -0.46
CA GLY A 194 20.41 -9.13 -1.42
C GLY A 194 21.62 -8.92 -2.35
N HIS A 195 22.02 -7.67 -2.54
CA HIS A 195 23.18 -7.28 -3.35
C HIS A 195 24.43 -6.92 -2.51
N SER A 196 24.42 -7.16 -1.21
CA SER A 196 25.50 -6.69 -0.33
C SER A 196 26.86 -7.39 -0.54
N GLY A 197 26.84 -8.60 -1.12
CA GLY A 197 28.03 -9.45 -1.32
C GLY A 197 28.52 -10.17 -0.05
N TYR A 198 27.79 -10.05 1.06
CA TYR A 198 28.07 -10.73 2.33
C TYR A 198 26.84 -11.51 2.78
N GLU A 199 27.03 -12.76 3.20
CA GLU A 199 25.95 -13.55 3.78
C GLU A 199 25.66 -13.09 5.22
N LEU A 200 24.56 -12.34 5.37
CA LEU A 200 24.15 -11.73 6.64
C LEU A 200 23.33 -12.67 7.52
N PHE A 201 22.72 -13.69 6.95
CA PHE A 201 21.80 -14.59 7.65
C PHE A 201 22.57 -15.77 8.25
N PRO A 202 22.35 -16.17 9.52
CA PRO A 202 22.91 -17.40 10.09
C PRO A 202 22.77 -18.64 9.19
N ARG A 203 23.77 -19.52 9.17
CA ARG A 203 23.78 -20.74 8.32
C ARG A 203 22.57 -21.65 8.56
N TRP A 204 22.14 -21.79 9.82
CA TRP A 204 20.99 -22.62 10.19
C TRP A 204 19.66 -22.08 9.63
N TRP A 205 19.61 -20.79 9.28
CA TRP A 205 18.41 -20.12 8.77
C TRP A 205 17.93 -20.79 7.49
N ALA A 206 18.85 -21.18 6.59
CA ALA A 206 18.53 -21.86 5.33
C ALA A 206 17.78 -23.20 5.51
N LEU A 207 17.96 -23.86 6.66
CA LEU A 207 17.36 -25.18 6.96
C LEU A 207 16.14 -25.08 7.88
N HIS A 208 15.83 -23.90 8.39
CA HIS A 208 14.72 -23.73 9.32
C HIS A 208 13.38 -23.82 8.57
N PRO A 209 12.35 -24.52 9.07
CA PRO A 209 11.11 -24.80 8.33
C PRO A 209 10.38 -23.55 7.82
N ILE A 210 10.33 -22.48 8.63
CA ILE A 210 9.68 -21.21 8.27
C ILE A 210 10.71 -20.25 7.66
N LEU A 211 11.71 -19.90 8.46
CA LEU A 211 12.75 -18.93 8.14
C LEU A 211 13.56 -19.29 6.87
N GLY A 212 13.74 -20.57 6.54
CA GLY A 212 14.42 -21.05 5.34
C GLY A 212 13.70 -20.78 4.03
N HIS A 213 12.46 -20.24 4.09
CA HIS A 213 11.77 -19.68 2.94
C HIS A 213 12.14 -18.23 2.64
N ILE A 214 12.87 -17.53 3.51
CA ILE A 214 13.33 -16.17 3.24
C ILE A 214 14.56 -16.23 2.34
N THR A 215 14.57 -15.45 1.27
CA THR A 215 15.71 -15.30 0.37
C THR A 215 16.91 -14.76 1.16
N MET A 216 17.99 -15.54 1.23
CA MET A 216 19.28 -15.13 1.79
C MET A 216 20.15 -14.45 0.72
N VAL A 217 21.22 -13.77 1.11
CA VAL A 217 22.10 -13.06 0.15
C VAL A 217 22.73 -14.05 -0.82
N THR A 218 23.13 -15.23 -0.34
CA THR A 218 23.69 -16.31 -1.18
C THR A 218 22.71 -16.80 -2.26
N HIS A 219 21.40 -16.79 -2.00
CA HIS A 219 20.39 -17.19 -2.99
C HIS A 219 20.44 -16.27 -4.21
N HIS A 220 20.44 -14.96 -3.97
CA HIS A 220 20.48 -13.94 -5.01
C HIS A 220 21.87 -13.79 -5.66
N ASP A 221 22.95 -14.00 -4.91
CA ASP A 221 24.30 -14.00 -5.48
C ASP A 221 24.48 -15.14 -6.51
N ILE A 222 23.96 -16.34 -6.21
CA ILE A 222 23.97 -17.47 -7.16
C ILE A 222 23.20 -17.11 -8.43
N HIS A 223 22.05 -16.43 -8.29
CA HIS A 223 21.27 -15.93 -9.42
C HIS A 223 22.11 -15.04 -10.35
N HIS A 224 22.85 -14.07 -9.80
CA HIS A 224 23.76 -13.19 -10.57
C HIS A 224 24.92 -13.93 -11.25
N SER A 225 25.31 -15.13 -10.79
CA SER A 225 26.28 -15.97 -11.52
C SER A 225 25.68 -16.83 -12.63
N SER A 226 24.49 -17.41 -12.42
CA SER A 226 23.96 -18.43 -13.33
C SER A 226 22.88 -17.91 -14.28
N GLY A 227 22.12 -16.89 -13.86
CA GLY A 227 21.01 -16.27 -14.61
C GLY A 227 19.78 -17.17 -14.83
N ASN A 228 19.82 -18.45 -14.46
CA ASN A 228 18.78 -19.42 -14.82
C ASN A 228 18.08 -20.10 -13.63
N SER A 229 18.33 -19.62 -12.41
CA SER A 229 17.78 -20.17 -11.16
C SER A 229 17.57 -19.05 -10.14
N ASN A 230 16.87 -19.32 -9.04
CA ASN A 230 16.74 -18.41 -7.91
C ASN A 230 16.10 -17.04 -8.26
N PHE A 231 14.89 -17.04 -8.81
CA PHE A 231 14.21 -15.83 -9.28
C PHE A 231 13.48 -15.04 -8.17
N GLY A 232 13.26 -15.62 -6.99
CA GLY A 232 12.50 -15.01 -5.89
C GLY A 232 13.19 -13.82 -5.23
N LEU A 233 12.39 -12.83 -4.80
CA LEU A 233 12.86 -11.57 -4.22
C LEU A 233 12.98 -11.65 -2.69
N TYR A 234 11.85 -11.88 -2.03
CA TYR A 234 11.76 -11.93 -0.57
C TYR A 234 11.75 -13.37 -0.08
N PHE A 235 11.12 -14.25 -0.87
CA PHE A 235 10.93 -15.63 -0.49
C PHE A 235 11.37 -16.61 -1.59
N THR A 236 11.84 -17.79 -1.17
CA THR A 236 12.29 -18.89 -2.03
C THR A 236 11.17 -19.87 -2.38
N TRP A 237 9.96 -19.68 -1.86
CA TRP A 237 8.87 -20.64 -2.08
C TRP A 237 8.49 -20.76 -3.56
N TRP A 238 8.57 -19.68 -4.34
CA TRP A 238 8.25 -19.74 -5.76
C TRP A 238 9.28 -20.58 -6.50
N ASP A 239 10.56 -20.38 -6.19
CA ASP A 239 11.63 -21.18 -6.75
C ASP A 239 11.50 -22.66 -6.40
N ARG A 240 11.11 -22.98 -5.17
CA ARG A 240 10.88 -24.35 -4.73
C ARG A 240 9.65 -24.99 -5.38
N LEU A 241 8.53 -24.26 -5.46
CA LEU A 241 7.30 -24.75 -6.07
C LEU A 241 7.46 -24.98 -7.57
N MET A 242 8.23 -24.12 -8.24
CA MET A 242 8.43 -24.17 -9.68
C MET A 242 9.69 -24.94 -10.11
N GLY A 243 10.47 -25.46 -9.15
CA GLY A 243 11.70 -26.22 -9.41
C GLY A 243 12.83 -25.39 -9.99
N THR A 244 12.90 -24.10 -9.66
CA THR A 244 13.94 -23.16 -10.11
C THR A 244 14.93 -22.77 -9.02
N GLU A 245 14.85 -23.34 -7.81
CA GLU A 245 15.88 -23.17 -6.78
C GLU A 245 17.16 -23.90 -7.21
N HIS A 246 18.31 -23.22 -7.16
CA HIS A 246 19.58 -23.77 -7.58
C HIS A 246 19.95 -24.98 -6.69
N PRO A 247 20.34 -26.14 -7.25
CA PRO A 247 20.62 -27.35 -6.47
C PRO A 247 21.68 -27.18 -5.39
N GLU A 248 22.67 -26.32 -5.62
CA GLU A 248 23.74 -26.02 -4.67
C GLU A 248 23.43 -24.87 -3.69
N TYR A 249 22.22 -24.31 -3.69
CA TYR A 249 21.90 -23.19 -2.81
C TYR A 249 22.11 -23.56 -1.34
N LEU A 250 21.52 -24.67 -0.89
CA LEU A 250 21.60 -25.08 0.51
C LEU A 250 23.03 -25.44 0.93
N SER A 251 23.82 -26.08 0.06
CA SER A 251 25.21 -26.38 0.38
C SER A 251 26.06 -25.12 0.51
N LYS A 252 25.87 -24.13 -0.38
CA LYS A 252 26.57 -22.84 -0.32
C LYS A 252 26.14 -21.98 0.87
N ALA A 253 24.84 -21.87 1.12
CA ALA A 253 24.29 -21.06 2.21
C ALA A 253 24.67 -21.61 3.60
N THR A 254 24.73 -22.94 3.75
CA THR A 254 25.09 -23.60 5.02
C THR A 254 26.59 -23.85 5.16
N GLY A 255 27.34 -23.90 4.06
CA GLY A 255 28.71 -24.40 4.03
C GLY A 255 28.81 -25.92 4.26
N ASN A 256 27.72 -26.66 4.10
CA ASN A 256 27.66 -28.11 4.30
C ASN A 256 27.20 -28.81 3.00
N PRO A 257 28.08 -29.56 2.30
CA PRO A 257 27.72 -30.30 1.09
C PRO A 257 26.53 -31.26 1.26
N ALA A 258 26.35 -31.84 2.44
CA ALA A 258 25.24 -32.76 2.71
C ALA A 258 23.87 -32.06 2.75
N ALA A 259 23.83 -30.73 2.91
CA ALA A 259 22.59 -29.96 2.95
C ALA A 259 21.89 -29.88 1.59
N ALA A 260 22.61 -30.05 0.47
CA ALA A 260 22.01 -30.09 -0.87
C ALA A 260 20.95 -31.21 -1.03
N ARG A 261 21.03 -32.26 -0.20
CA ARG A 261 20.08 -33.38 -0.21
C ARG A 261 18.83 -33.14 0.64
N LYS A 262 18.78 -32.06 1.43
CA LYS A 262 17.68 -31.74 2.36
C LYS A 262 16.81 -30.59 1.84
N SER A 263 16.49 -30.58 0.54
CA SER A 263 15.53 -29.59 0.03
C SER A 263 14.16 -29.83 0.69
N MET A 264 13.48 -28.74 1.02
CA MET A 264 12.12 -28.83 1.55
C MET A 264 11.19 -29.29 0.42
N GLY A 265 10.45 -30.38 0.67
CA GLY A 265 9.52 -30.92 -0.32
C GLY A 265 8.42 -29.91 -0.70
N ALA A 266 7.95 -29.98 -1.96
CA ALA A 266 6.96 -29.06 -2.51
C ALA A 266 5.69 -28.91 -1.66
N ARG A 267 5.23 -29.99 -0.99
CA ARG A 267 4.08 -29.97 -0.07
C ARG A 267 4.31 -29.05 1.15
N ALA A 268 5.49 -29.11 1.76
CA ALA A 268 5.82 -28.25 2.91
C ALA A 268 5.89 -26.78 2.47
N THR A 269 6.45 -26.52 1.28
CA THR A 269 6.49 -25.18 0.70
C THR A 269 5.09 -24.62 0.43
N ALA A 270 4.21 -25.42 -0.18
CA ALA A 270 2.82 -25.02 -0.43
C ALA A 270 2.07 -24.71 0.87
N ALA A 271 2.29 -25.50 1.94
CA ALA A 271 1.68 -25.27 3.24
C ALA A 271 2.15 -23.95 3.88
N THR A 272 3.45 -23.65 3.86
CA THR A 272 3.96 -22.37 4.39
C THR A 272 3.43 -21.18 3.61
N PHE A 273 3.40 -21.27 2.27
CA PHE A 273 2.83 -20.23 1.42
C PHE A 273 1.34 -20.02 1.73
N ALA A 274 0.56 -21.10 1.82
CA ALA A 274 -0.85 -21.05 2.16
C ALA A 274 -1.08 -20.44 3.56
N ALA A 275 -0.23 -20.74 4.53
CA ALA A 275 -0.29 -20.13 5.87
C ALA A 275 0.00 -18.62 5.83
N ALA A 276 0.99 -18.19 5.05
CA ALA A 276 1.31 -16.77 4.87
C ALA A 276 0.14 -16.00 4.23
N VAL A 277 -0.49 -16.57 3.20
CA VAL A 277 -1.68 -15.99 2.56
C VAL A 277 -2.89 -16.03 3.49
N GLY A 278 -3.09 -17.12 4.22
CA GLY A 278 -4.20 -17.28 5.16
C GLY A 278 -4.15 -16.30 6.32
N LEU A 279 -2.96 -16.01 6.85
CA LEU A 279 -2.77 -14.98 7.88
C LEU A 279 -3.20 -13.59 7.38
N VAL A 280 -2.82 -13.26 6.14
CA VAL A 280 -3.24 -12.02 5.50
C VAL A 280 -4.75 -12.00 5.28
N ALA A 281 -5.34 -13.06 4.74
CA ALA A 281 -6.79 -13.14 4.56
C ALA A 281 -7.55 -12.96 5.89
N ALA A 282 -7.06 -13.52 7.00
CA ALA A 282 -7.65 -13.35 8.32
C ALA A 282 -7.66 -11.88 8.78
N THR A 283 -6.68 -11.06 8.38
CA THR A 283 -6.68 -9.62 8.68
C THR A 283 -7.73 -8.82 7.90
N PHE A 284 -8.21 -9.34 6.75
CA PHE A 284 -9.28 -8.72 5.95
C PHE A 284 -10.69 -9.18 6.35
N ILE A 285 -10.82 -10.33 7.02
CA ILE A 285 -12.11 -10.85 7.53
C ILE A 285 -12.54 -10.11 8.81
N ALA A 286 -11.64 -9.37 9.46
CA ALA A 286 -11.98 -8.40 10.49
C ALA A 286 -12.55 -7.11 9.88
N ASN A 287 -13.78 -7.22 9.38
CA ASN A 287 -14.78 -6.17 9.13
C ASN A 287 -14.26 -4.77 8.73
N PRO A 288 -14.16 -4.43 7.43
CA PRO A 288 -14.10 -3.04 7.00
C PRO A 288 -15.54 -2.51 6.92
N ALA A 289 -16.20 -2.38 8.08
CA ALA A 289 -17.28 -1.41 8.17
C ALA A 289 -16.62 -0.05 7.97
N GLY A 290 -17.09 0.68 6.95
CA GLY A 290 -16.33 1.69 6.23
C GLY A 290 -15.62 2.72 7.11
N ALA A 291 -14.44 3.14 6.62
CA ALA A 291 -13.72 4.36 6.98
C ALA A 291 -14.31 5.08 8.20
N GLN A 292 -13.84 4.70 9.39
CA GLN A 292 -14.12 5.39 10.63
C GLN A 292 -13.44 6.77 10.59
N ASP A 293 -14.12 7.70 9.91
CA ASP A 293 -13.82 9.12 9.92
C ASP A 293 -14.32 9.67 11.26
N ASP A 294 -13.35 10.07 12.07
CA ASP A 294 -13.51 10.64 13.42
C ASP A 294 -14.22 12.01 13.41
N ASP A 295 -14.52 12.56 12.22
CA ASP A 295 -15.31 13.77 12.05
C ASP A 295 -16.80 13.44 11.84
N ILE A 296 -17.68 14.22 12.48
CA ILE A 296 -19.12 14.12 12.25
C ILE A 296 -19.51 14.59 10.84
N LYS A 297 -18.63 15.34 10.18
CA LYS A 297 -18.90 15.87 8.85
C LYS A 297 -18.84 14.78 7.78
N GLY A 298 -19.40 15.11 6.62
CA GLY A 298 -19.45 14.20 5.47
C GLY A 298 -20.79 13.47 5.35
N LEU A 299 -20.78 12.38 4.59
CA LEU A 299 -22.00 11.68 4.22
C LEU A 299 -22.38 10.61 5.24
N TRP A 300 -23.67 10.52 5.54
CA TRP A 300 -24.27 9.56 6.47
C TRP A 300 -25.47 8.88 5.83
N LEU A 301 -25.54 7.57 5.95
CA LEU A 301 -26.70 6.76 5.59
C LEU A 301 -27.65 6.70 6.80
N ALA A 302 -28.86 7.20 6.61
CA ALA A 302 -29.90 7.15 7.63
C ALA A 302 -30.32 5.69 7.90
N ASN A 303 -31.00 5.48 9.03
CA ASN A 303 -31.40 4.14 9.49
C ASN A 303 -32.43 3.43 8.58
N ASP A 304 -32.96 4.12 7.57
CA ASP A 304 -33.83 3.53 6.53
C ASP A 304 -33.04 2.77 5.45
N GLY A 305 -31.71 2.89 5.44
CA GLY A 305 -30.81 2.25 4.48
C GLY A 305 -30.90 2.81 3.06
N LYS A 306 -31.65 3.90 2.84
CA LYS A 306 -31.92 4.47 1.52
C LYS A 306 -31.58 5.94 1.39
N THR A 307 -31.60 6.68 2.50
CA THR A 307 -31.41 8.14 2.51
C THR A 307 -29.98 8.51 2.92
N VAL A 308 -29.30 9.29 2.09
CA VAL A 308 -27.98 9.84 2.37
C VAL A 308 -28.09 11.32 2.74
N VAL A 309 -27.51 11.67 3.88
CA VAL A 309 -27.50 13.00 4.48
C VAL A 309 -26.07 13.51 4.50
N GLU A 310 -25.83 14.69 3.92
CA GLU A 310 -24.56 15.40 4.07
C GLU A 310 -24.60 16.24 5.33
N VAL A 311 -23.66 16.00 6.23
CA VAL A 311 -23.48 16.73 7.48
C VAL A 311 -22.31 17.71 7.35
N ALA A 312 -22.60 19.00 7.52
CA ALA A 312 -21.63 20.07 7.33
C ALA A 312 -21.91 21.24 8.29
N ASN A 313 -21.07 22.29 8.23
CA ASN A 313 -21.39 23.54 8.91
C ASN A 313 -22.68 24.14 8.31
N CYS A 314 -23.59 24.65 9.15
CA CYS A 314 -24.85 25.26 8.69
C CYS A 314 -24.64 26.47 7.76
N SER A 315 -23.48 27.12 7.85
CA SER A 315 -23.00 28.15 6.94
C SER A 315 -21.47 28.27 7.07
N GLU A 316 -20.80 28.91 6.10
CA GLU A 316 -19.33 29.07 6.11
C GLU A 316 -18.79 29.70 7.40
N LYS A 317 -19.57 30.62 8.01
CA LYS A 317 -19.20 31.33 9.24
C LYS A 317 -19.70 30.64 10.51
N SER A 318 -20.52 29.60 10.39
CA SER A 318 -21.14 28.92 11.54
C SER A 318 -20.29 27.75 12.03
N ARG A 319 -20.06 27.70 13.35
CA ARG A 319 -19.50 26.51 14.03
C ARG A 319 -20.56 25.47 14.38
N ARG A 320 -21.82 25.70 14.02
CA ARG A 320 -22.92 24.74 14.21
C ARG A 320 -23.02 23.81 13.01
N ILE A 321 -23.41 22.57 13.29
CA ILE A 321 -23.56 21.51 12.31
C ILE A 321 -25.03 21.36 11.91
N CYS A 322 -25.25 21.18 10.60
CA CYS A 322 -26.53 20.91 9.97
C CYS A 322 -26.39 19.71 9.03
N GLY A 323 -27.51 19.08 8.69
CA GLY A 323 -27.56 17.87 7.88
C GLY A 323 -28.68 17.93 6.85
N THR A 324 -28.34 17.79 5.58
CA THR A 324 -29.26 17.93 4.44
C THR A 324 -29.29 16.65 3.62
N VAL A 325 -30.47 16.23 3.19
CA VAL A 325 -30.61 15.06 2.31
C VAL A 325 -30.02 15.39 0.94
N VAL A 326 -29.06 14.58 0.49
CA VAL A 326 -28.38 14.76 -0.81
C VAL A 326 -28.72 13.66 -1.81
N PHE A 327 -29.18 12.50 -1.33
CA PHE A 327 -29.57 11.38 -2.18
C PHE A 327 -30.57 10.47 -1.45
N GLN A 328 -31.50 9.86 -2.19
CA GLN A 328 -32.41 8.84 -1.68
C GLN A 328 -32.67 7.78 -2.75
N ASP A 329 -32.42 6.51 -2.42
CA ASP A 329 -32.58 5.40 -3.35
C ASP A 329 -34.07 5.02 -3.53
N GLY A 330 -34.52 4.90 -4.79
CA GLY A 330 -35.90 4.53 -5.15
C GLY A 330 -36.95 5.65 -5.14
N SER A 331 -36.56 6.93 -5.02
CA SER A 331 -37.50 8.06 -5.09
C SER A 331 -37.87 8.39 -6.53
N ASN A 332 -39.12 8.14 -6.92
CA ASN A 332 -39.73 8.87 -8.03
C ASN A 332 -40.00 10.30 -7.54
N ASN A 333 -39.28 11.27 -8.13
CA ASN A 333 -39.25 12.70 -7.83
C ASN A 333 -38.28 13.10 -6.70
N GLY A 334 -37.44 14.11 -6.99
CA GLY A 334 -36.47 14.72 -6.07
C GLY A 334 -37.08 15.52 -4.92
N GLU A 335 -38.19 15.07 -4.34
CA GLU A 335 -38.95 15.78 -3.30
C GLU A 335 -38.28 15.69 -1.91
N ALA A 336 -37.39 14.73 -1.68
CA ALA A 336 -36.66 14.59 -0.43
C ALA A 336 -35.28 15.28 -0.43
N VAL A 337 -34.65 15.41 -1.60
CA VAL A 337 -33.33 16.04 -1.75
C VAL A 337 -33.43 17.53 -1.43
N GLY A 338 -32.50 18.04 -0.63
CA GLY A 338 -32.51 19.41 -0.13
C GLY A 338 -33.27 19.62 1.19
N LYS A 339 -33.98 18.60 1.72
CA LYS A 339 -34.61 18.70 3.04
C LYS A 339 -33.57 18.68 4.16
N GLU A 340 -33.67 19.64 5.09
CA GLU A 340 -32.83 19.69 6.30
C GLU A 340 -33.38 18.71 7.35
N LEU A 341 -32.59 17.70 7.72
CA LEU A 341 -32.93 16.74 8.77
C LEU A 341 -32.26 17.05 10.10
N LEU A 342 -31.08 17.66 10.10
CA LEU A 342 -30.35 18.05 11.31
C LEU A 342 -30.15 19.56 11.32
N SER A 343 -30.56 20.23 12.39
CA SER A 343 -30.54 21.69 12.47
C SER A 343 -29.81 22.21 13.71
N LYS A 344 -28.81 23.07 13.49
CA LYS A 344 -28.16 23.93 14.49
C LYS A 344 -27.52 23.21 15.68
N PHE A 345 -26.92 22.04 15.45
CA PHE A 345 -26.21 21.27 16.46
C PHE A 345 -24.91 21.95 16.90
N LYS A 346 -24.70 22.07 18.21
CA LYS A 346 -23.49 22.67 18.80
C LYS A 346 -22.59 21.56 19.34
N GLY A 347 -21.34 21.55 18.90
CA GLY A 347 -20.34 20.61 19.41
C GLY A 347 -20.04 20.86 20.89
N ALA A 348 -20.00 19.79 21.67
CA ALA A 348 -19.59 19.75 23.06
C ALA A 348 -18.64 18.55 23.26
N LYS A 349 -17.55 18.76 24.01
CA LYS A 349 -16.72 17.64 24.51
C LYS A 349 -17.23 17.30 25.91
N VAL A 350 -17.80 16.12 26.08
CA VAL A 350 -18.28 15.64 27.38
C VAL A 350 -17.61 14.30 27.64
N GLN A 351 -16.81 14.18 28.70
CA GLN A 351 -16.14 12.94 29.13
C GLN A 351 -15.33 12.24 28.01
N GLY A 352 -14.63 13.01 27.16
CA GLY A 352 -13.82 12.45 26.07
C GLY A 352 -14.62 12.01 24.82
N GLN A 353 -15.94 11.93 24.91
CA GLN A 353 -16.80 11.57 23.78
C GLN A 353 -17.21 12.81 22.97
N LYS A 354 -17.15 12.71 21.63
CA LYS A 354 -17.59 13.79 20.72
C LYS A 354 -19.12 13.79 20.64
N ARG A 355 -19.75 14.83 21.18
CA ARG A 355 -21.21 14.97 21.24
C ARG A 355 -21.66 16.30 20.64
N TRP A 356 -22.84 16.31 20.05
CA TRP A 356 -23.49 17.52 19.60
C TRP A 356 -24.90 17.62 20.17
N GLU A 357 -25.20 18.78 20.74
CA GLU A 357 -26.43 19.02 21.49
C GLU A 357 -27.13 20.27 20.98
N GLN A 358 -28.27 20.61 21.60
CA GLN A 358 -29.05 21.82 21.35
C GLN A 358 -29.63 21.94 19.93
N GLY A 359 -29.51 20.89 19.12
CA GLY A 359 -30.08 20.83 17.78
C GLY A 359 -31.50 20.25 17.75
N LYS A 360 -32.08 20.27 16.55
CA LYS A 360 -33.34 19.59 16.27
C LYS A 360 -33.19 18.62 15.11
N VAL A 361 -33.90 17.50 15.20
CA VAL A 361 -33.98 16.46 14.18
C VAL A 361 -35.38 16.47 13.58
N ALA A 362 -35.47 16.59 12.26
CA ALA A 362 -36.72 16.47 11.51
C ALA A 362 -36.93 15.03 11.02
N LYS A 363 -38.17 14.70 10.65
CA LYS A 363 -38.51 13.42 10.01
C LYS A 363 -38.59 13.60 8.49
N LEU A 364 -38.19 12.58 7.75
CA LEU A 364 -38.28 12.53 6.27
C LEU A 364 -39.73 12.64 5.76
N GLU A 365 -40.65 11.94 6.40
CA GLU A 365 -42.09 11.90 6.03
C GLU A 365 -42.89 13.14 6.48
N GLY A 366 -42.20 14.18 6.97
CA GLY A 366 -42.84 15.38 7.50
C GLY A 366 -43.22 15.29 8.99
N GLY A 367 -43.49 16.46 9.58
CA GLY A 367 -43.82 16.62 11.00
C GLY A 367 -42.91 17.60 11.74
N LYS A 368 -43.26 17.94 12.99
CA LYS A 368 -42.52 18.91 13.81
C LYS A 368 -41.14 18.36 14.20
N ALA A 369 -40.09 19.13 13.93
CA ALA A 369 -38.73 18.81 14.37
C ALA A 369 -38.66 18.71 15.90
N LYS A 370 -37.99 17.65 16.39
CA LYS A 370 -37.86 17.35 17.83
C LYS A 370 -36.46 17.72 18.31
N LYS A 371 -36.33 18.07 19.60
CA LYS A 371 -35.01 18.25 20.21
C LYS A 371 -34.24 16.93 20.13
N GLY A 372 -32.97 17.01 19.77
CA GLY A 372 -32.14 15.83 19.66
C GLY A 372 -30.69 16.05 20.02
N ASN A 373 -29.95 14.94 20.10
CA ASN A 373 -28.53 14.90 20.36
C ASN A 373 -27.87 13.93 19.39
N LEU A 374 -26.64 14.23 18.99
CA LEU A 374 -25.81 13.39 18.13
C LEU A 374 -24.60 12.92 18.92
N VAL A 375 -24.27 11.64 18.83
CA VAL A 375 -23.10 11.05 19.47
C VAL A 375 -22.37 10.21 18.44
N LEU A 376 -21.10 10.53 18.21
CA LEU A 376 -20.23 9.66 17.41
C LEU A 376 -19.76 8.52 18.30
N THR A 377 -19.99 7.28 17.86
CA THR A 377 -19.62 6.08 18.60
C THR A 377 -18.20 5.64 18.27
N ASP A 378 -17.59 4.85 19.15
CA ASP A 378 -16.27 4.24 18.91
C ASP A 378 -16.29 3.19 17.78
N ALA A 379 -17.48 2.86 17.23
CA ALA A 379 -17.64 2.02 16.05
C ALA A 379 -17.76 2.84 14.74
N GLY A 380 -17.69 4.17 14.81
CA GLY A 380 -17.81 5.06 13.65
C GLY A 380 -19.24 5.40 13.24
N ASP A 381 -20.24 4.83 13.91
CA ASP A 381 -21.64 5.15 13.68
C ASP A 381 -22.07 6.44 14.40
N LEU A 382 -23.01 7.16 13.80
CA LEU A 382 -23.64 8.35 14.37
C LEU A 382 -24.96 7.97 15.04
N LYS A 383 -25.00 8.05 16.37
CA LYS A 383 -26.22 7.85 17.13
C LYS A 383 -27.03 9.14 17.18
N VAL A 384 -28.19 9.13 16.54
CA VAL A 384 -29.14 10.24 16.50
C VAL A 384 -30.26 9.98 17.51
N THR A 385 -30.32 10.80 18.56
CA THR A 385 -31.34 10.71 19.61
C THR A 385 -32.36 11.81 19.44
N THR A 386 -33.66 11.50 19.50
CA THR A 386 -34.74 12.49 19.50
C THR A 386 -35.63 12.32 20.71
N CYS A 387 -35.96 13.40 21.40
CA CYS A 387 -36.78 13.36 22.61
C CYS A 387 -38.03 14.24 22.48
N ALA A 388 -39.17 13.71 22.90
CA ALA A 388 -40.44 14.43 22.97
C ALA A 388 -41.25 13.98 24.20
N ARG A 389 -41.72 14.94 25.01
CA ARG A 389 -42.57 14.69 26.21
C ARG A 389 -42.03 13.56 27.11
N GLY A 390 -40.74 13.61 27.45
CA GLY A 390 -40.09 12.64 28.34
C GLY A 390 -39.73 11.28 27.71
N ARG A 391 -40.12 11.00 26.46
CA ARG A 391 -39.70 9.79 25.75
C ARG A 391 -38.64 10.11 24.70
N CYS A 392 -37.57 9.33 24.68
CA CYS A 392 -36.50 9.44 23.69
C CYS A 392 -36.49 8.21 22.78
N SER A 393 -36.20 8.43 21.51
CA SER A 393 -35.99 7.39 20.50
C SER A 393 -34.59 7.56 19.91
N ASN A 394 -33.91 6.44 19.69
CA ASN A 394 -32.55 6.40 19.16
C ASN A 394 -32.57 5.80 17.75
N GLN A 395 -31.76 6.37 16.87
CA GLN A 395 -31.46 5.85 15.55
C GLN A 395 -29.94 5.77 15.40
N THR A 396 -29.47 4.81 14.63
CA THR A 396 -28.06 4.64 14.29
C THR A 396 -27.92 4.90 12.79
N TRP A 397 -27.04 5.83 12.44
CA TRP A 397 -26.70 6.15 11.06
C TRP A 397 -25.27 5.69 10.81
N SER A 398 -25.04 5.06 9.66
CA SER A 398 -23.74 4.52 9.27
C SER A 398 -23.14 5.32 8.11
N ARG A 399 -21.89 5.05 7.72
CA ARG A 399 -21.35 5.62 6.49
C ARG A 399 -21.99 4.94 5.26
N PRO A 400 -22.32 5.68 4.17
CA PRO A 400 -22.85 5.09 2.95
C PRO A 400 -21.78 4.28 2.20
N SER A 401 -22.20 3.33 1.37
CA SER A 401 -21.27 2.59 0.49
C SER A 401 -20.61 3.53 -0.54
N ALA A 402 -19.44 3.15 -1.07
CA ALA A 402 -18.73 3.94 -2.08
C ALA A 402 -19.61 4.30 -3.29
N ALA A 403 -20.45 3.36 -3.74
CA ALA A 403 -21.39 3.59 -4.85
C ALA A 403 -22.48 4.62 -4.50
N MET A 404 -23.01 4.60 -3.27
CA MET A 404 -23.99 5.59 -2.81
C MET A 404 -23.36 6.96 -2.59
N ALA A 405 -22.14 7.00 -2.06
CA ALA A 405 -21.37 8.22 -1.87
C ALA A 405 -21.08 8.92 -3.21
N GLN A 406 -20.71 8.15 -4.25
CA GLN A 406 -20.46 8.68 -5.59
C GLN A 406 -21.72 9.27 -6.22
N LYS A 407 -22.88 8.59 -6.08
CA LYS A 407 -24.18 9.10 -6.54
C LYS A 407 -24.60 10.38 -5.80
N ALA A 408 -24.36 10.44 -4.49
CA ALA A 408 -24.63 11.63 -3.67
C ALA A 408 -23.70 12.81 -4.02
N ALA A 409 -22.44 12.58 -4.37
CA ALA A 409 -21.54 13.64 -4.80
C ALA A 409 -22.00 14.30 -6.12
N ALA A 410 -22.58 13.52 -7.03
CA ALA A 410 -23.09 14.01 -8.31
C ALA A 410 -24.31 14.94 -8.16
N SER A 411 -25.15 14.75 -7.13
CA SER A 411 -26.31 15.61 -6.87
C SER A 411 -25.92 16.95 -6.21
N ILE A 412 -24.85 16.97 -5.42
CA ILE A 412 -24.34 18.21 -4.78
C ILE A 412 -23.74 19.19 -5.81
N GLY A 413 -23.10 18.67 -6.87
CA GLY A 413 -22.46 19.49 -7.92
C GLY A 413 -23.42 20.15 -8.92
N GLY A 414 -24.65 19.66 -9.06
CA GLY A 414 -25.63 20.17 -10.03
C GLY A 414 -26.46 21.38 -9.58
N GLY A 415 -26.50 21.66 -8.26
CA GLY A 415 -27.40 22.66 -7.65
C GLY A 415 -26.78 24.01 -7.30
N ARG A 416 -25.49 24.23 -7.58
CA ARG A 416 -24.84 25.55 -7.49
C ARG A 416 -24.59 26.09 -8.89
N ARG A 417 -25.64 26.60 -9.54
CA ARG A 417 -25.54 27.56 -10.63
C ARG A 417 -26.19 28.85 -10.20
#